data_AF-A0A0F8YPA7-F1
#
_entry.id   AF-A0A0F8YPA7-F1
#
_cell.length_a   1.000
_cell.length_b   1.000
_cell.length_c   1.000
_cell.angle_alpha   90.00
_cell.angle_beta   90.00
_cell.angle_gamma   90.00
#
_symmetry.space_group_name_H-M   'P 1'
#
loop_
_entity.id
_entity.type
_entity.pdbx_description
1 polymer ?
#
loop_
_entity_poly.entity_id
_entity_poly.type
_entity_poly.pdbx_seq_one_letter_code
_entity_poly.pdbx_strand_id
1 'polypeptide(L)'
;LWAYGVADEEPASICITEIVNFPRQRKCLLRYLAGSMEAIEPHIQAIENYARREGCKVLEGYARKGWARRMPDWTECHVIMQKEL
;
A
#
# COMPACT_ATOMS: atom_id res chain seq x y z
N LEU A 1 7.73 7.33 -4.22
CA LEU A 1 7.56 7.92 -2.87
C LEU A 1 7.70 6.80 -1.84
N TRP A 2 8.38 7.00 -0.72
CA TRP A 2 8.32 6.05 0.40
C TRP A 2 7.78 6.77 1.62
N ALA A 3 7.09 6.04 2.50
CA ALA A 3 6.58 6.55 3.75
C ALA A 3 6.92 5.57 4.88
N TYR A 4 7.10 6.10 6.08
CA TYR A 4 7.24 5.29 7.29
C TYR A 4 6.37 5.94 8.37
N GLY A 5 5.76 5.10 9.20
CA GLY A 5 5.00 5.54 10.36
C GLY A 5 5.83 5.43 11.63
N VAL A 6 5.58 6.33 12.58
CA VAL A 6 6.22 6.34 13.89
C VAL A 6 5.16 6.09 14.96
N ALA A 7 5.48 5.24 15.93
CA ALA A 7 4.72 5.06 17.16
C ALA A 7 5.69 5.04 18.33
N ASP A 8 5.37 5.76 19.41
CA ASP A 8 6.22 5.87 20.61
C ASP A 8 7.67 6.27 20.28
N GLU A 9 7.85 7.24 19.37
CA GLU A 9 9.14 7.74 18.86
C GLU A 9 9.99 6.71 18.07
N GLU A 10 9.46 5.51 17.83
CA GLU A 10 10.14 4.46 17.07
C GLU A 10 9.47 4.19 15.70
N PRO A 11 10.25 3.79 14.67
CA PRO A 11 9.68 3.35 13.39
C PRO A 11 8.78 2.13 13.57
N ALA A 12 7.49 2.30 13.31
CA ALA A 12 6.47 1.28 13.53
C ALA A 12 5.91 0.68 12.25
N SER A 13 6.06 1.37 11.10
CA SER A 13 5.57 0.88 9.82
C SER A 13 6.33 1.44 8.63
N ILE A 14 6.22 0.76 7.50
CA ILE A 14 6.84 1.13 6.23
C ILE A 14 5.86 0.94 5.08
N CYS A 15 5.89 1.87 4.13
CA CYS A 15 5.24 1.79 2.85
C CYS A 15 6.19 2.15 1.71
N ILE A 16 6.44 1.20 0.82
CA ILE A 16 7.25 1.41 -0.40
C ILE A 16 6.33 1.40 -1.61
N THR A 17 6.28 2.52 -2.34
CA THR A 17 5.51 2.61 -3.59
C THR A 17 6.36 2.25 -4.80
N GLU A 18 5.76 1.54 -5.76
CA GLU A 18 6.32 1.28 -7.09
C GLU A 18 5.31 1.71 -8.16
N ILE A 19 5.74 2.47 -9.17
CA ILE A 19 4.88 2.82 -10.32
C ILE A 19 5.11 1.79 -11.42
N VAL A 20 4.04 1.09 -11.82
CA VAL A 20 4.11 0.03 -12.82
C VAL A 20 3.17 0.33 -13.99
N ASN A 21 3.72 0.25 -15.20
CA ASN A 21 2.99 0.42 -16.45
C ASN A 21 2.58 -0.95 -16.99
N PHE A 22 1.34 -1.37 -16.75
CA PHE A 22 0.77 -2.54 -17.42
C PHE A 22 0.20 -2.13 -18.78
N PRO A 23 0.08 -3.07 -19.75
CA PRO A 23 -0.43 -2.76 -21.08
C PRO A 23 -1.80 -2.04 -21.10
N ARG A 24 -2.65 -2.30 -20.10
CA ARG A 24 -4.01 -1.72 -20.02
C ARG A 24 -4.16 -0.59 -18.99
N GLN A 25 -3.23 -0.43 -18.07
CA GLN A 25 -3.35 0.54 -16.98
C GLN A 25 -2.02 0.82 -16.29
N ARG A 26 -1.85 2.06 -15.81
CA ARG A 26 -0.76 2.45 -14.92
C ARG A 26 -1.22 2.35 -13.47
N LYS A 27 -0.45 1.65 -12.64
CA LYS A 27 -0.76 1.44 -11.22
C LYS A 27 0.35 2.00 -10.33
N CYS A 28 -0.02 2.41 -9.12
CA CYS A 28 0.91 2.60 -8.02
C CYS A 28 0.74 1.42 -7.06
N LEU A 29 1.78 0.62 -6.88
CA LEU A 29 1.78 -0.54 -6.01
C LEU A 29 2.37 -0.15 -4.65
N LEU A 30 1.67 -0.42 -3.56
CA LEU A 30 2.22 -0.45 -2.20
C LEU A 30 2.88 -1.82 -2.01
N ARG A 31 4.07 -1.99 -2.59
CA ARG A 31 4.77 -3.28 -2.71
C ARG A 31 5.14 -3.86 -1.35
N TYR A 32 5.54 -2.99 -0.43
CA TYR A 32 5.75 -3.34 0.96
C TYR A 32 4.89 -2.44 1.81
N LEU A 33 3.85 -2.99 2.42
CA LEU A 33 2.96 -2.31 3.36
C LEU A 33 2.90 -3.15 4.63
N ALA A 34 3.71 -2.77 5.63
CA ALA A 34 3.95 -3.60 6.80
C ALA A 34 4.10 -2.76 8.07
N GLY A 35 3.91 -3.42 9.22
CA GLY A 35 3.97 -2.81 10.55
C GLY A 35 2.60 -2.32 11.06
N SER A 36 2.64 -1.31 11.93
CA SER A 36 1.44 -0.67 12.46
C SER A 36 0.65 0.04 11.36
N MET A 37 -0.63 -0.29 11.30
CA MET A 37 -1.53 0.30 10.33
C MET A 37 -1.91 1.72 10.73
N GLU A 38 -2.13 1.93 12.03
CA GLU A 38 -2.40 3.23 12.65
C GLU A 38 -1.27 4.22 12.35
N ALA A 39 -0.02 3.75 12.40
CA ALA A 39 1.14 4.59 12.12
C ALA A 39 1.28 4.96 10.64
N ILE A 40 0.82 4.12 9.69
CA ILE A 40 0.94 4.43 8.25
C ILE A 40 -0.29 5.14 7.68
N GLU A 41 -1.47 4.95 8.29
CA GLU A 41 -2.76 5.46 7.80
C GLU A 41 -2.74 6.95 7.45
N PRO A 42 -2.12 7.86 8.24
CA PRO A 42 -2.01 9.27 7.90
C PRO A 42 -1.30 9.55 6.55
N HIS A 43 -0.47 8.63 6.07
CA HIS A 43 0.28 8.78 4.82
C HIS A 43 -0.47 8.28 3.59
N ILE A 44 -1.53 7.49 3.75
CA ILE A 44 -2.24 6.84 2.63
C ILE A 44 -2.81 7.87 1.66
N GLN A 45 -3.43 8.95 2.17
CA GLN A 45 -3.97 10.01 1.31
C GLN A 45 -2.89 10.73 0.48
N ALA A 46 -1.70 10.95 1.08
CA ALA A 46 -0.57 11.56 0.39
C ALA A 46 -0.01 10.64 -0.71
N ILE A 47 0.04 9.33 -0.44
CA ILE A 47 0.44 8.31 -1.41
C ILE A 47 -0.57 8.24 -2.57
N GLU A 48 -1.86 8.29 -2.28
CA GLU A 48 -2.91 8.31 -3.30
C GLU A 48 -2.80 9.56 -4.19
N ASN A 49 -2.56 10.73 -3.58
CA ASN A 49 -2.34 11.97 -4.33
C ASN A 49 -1.08 11.89 -5.19
N TYR A 50 0.01 11.31 -4.68
CA TYR A 50 1.20 11.01 -5.47
C TYR A 50 0.86 10.11 -6.67
N ALA A 51 0.13 9.01 -6.46
CA ALA A 51 -0.28 8.10 -7.53
C ALA A 51 -1.11 8.80 -8.60
N ARG A 52 -2.07 9.66 -8.21
CA ARG A 52 -2.88 10.47 -9.14
C ARG A 52 -2.02 11.40 -9.99
N ARG A 53 -1.05 12.10 -9.38
CA ARG A 53 -0.11 12.99 -10.10
C ARG A 53 0.76 12.22 -11.10
N GLU A 54 1.16 11.00 -10.74
CA GLU A 54 1.88 10.09 -11.63
C GLU A 54 0.98 9.47 -12.72
N GLY A 55 -0.30 9.84 -12.80
CA GLY A 55 -1.22 9.33 -13.81
C GLY A 55 -1.67 7.88 -13.58
N CYS A 56 -1.47 7.34 -12.38
CA CYS A 56 -1.99 6.02 -12.01
C CYS A 56 -3.52 6.05 -11.91
N LYS A 57 -4.16 4.95 -12.29
CA LYS A 57 -5.61 4.74 -12.17
C LYS A 57 -5.99 3.81 -11.03
N VAL A 58 -5.02 3.11 -10.47
CA VAL A 58 -5.21 2.14 -9.39
C VAL A 58 -4.08 2.30 -8.38
N LEU A 59 -4.45 2.31 -7.11
CA LEU A 59 -3.56 2.07 -5.98
C LEU A 59 -3.77 0.62 -5.54
N GLU A 60 -2.70 -0.18 -5.48
CA GLU A 60 -2.80 -1.62 -5.20
C GLU A 60 -1.83 -2.00 -4.08
N GLY A 61 -2.32 -2.65 -3.03
CA GLY A 61 -1.54 -2.93 -1.83
C GLY A 61 -1.40 -4.42 -1.58
N TYR A 62 -0.21 -4.83 -1.15
CA TYR A 62 0.11 -6.21 -0.81
C TYR A 62 0.27 -6.30 0.71
N ALA A 63 -0.77 -6.80 1.40
CA ALA A 63 -0.83 -6.73 2.85
C ALA A 63 -1.59 -7.90 3.48
N ARG A 64 -1.45 -8.07 4.81
CA ARG A 64 -2.20 -9.09 5.55
C ARG A 64 -3.71 -8.84 5.48
N LYS A 65 -4.53 -9.88 5.58
CA LYS A 65 -6.02 -9.80 5.51
C LYS A 65 -6.64 -8.74 6.45
N GLY A 66 -6.00 -8.46 7.59
CA GLY A 66 -6.46 -7.43 8.53
C GLY A 66 -6.57 -6.01 7.94
N TRP A 67 -5.83 -5.68 6.87
CA TRP A 67 -5.87 -4.36 6.23
C TRP A 67 -7.21 -4.07 5.56
N ALA A 68 -7.86 -5.08 4.98
CA ALA A 68 -9.17 -4.91 4.34
C ALA A 68 -10.24 -4.37 5.30
N ARG A 69 -10.11 -4.62 6.62
CA ARG A 69 -11.05 -4.10 7.63
C ARG A 69 -10.93 -2.60 7.87
N ARG A 70 -9.78 -2.00 7.57
CA ARG A 70 -9.51 -0.57 7.79
C ARG A 70 -9.45 0.24 6.50
N MET A 71 -9.58 -0.43 5.36
CA MET A 71 -9.56 0.16 4.04
C MET A 71 -10.89 -0.17 3.35
N PRO A 72 -12.01 0.42 3.82
CA PRO A 72 -13.35 0.06 3.38
C PRO A 72 -13.62 0.42 1.91
N ASP A 73 -12.84 1.33 1.33
CA ASP A 73 -12.86 1.76 -0.07
C ASP A 73 -11.96 0.91 -0.98
N TRP A 74 -11.29 -0.11 -0.42
CA TRP A 74 -10.42 -1.02 -1.17
C TRP A 74 -11.13 -2.35 -1.42
N THR A 75 -10.87 -2.93 -2.60
CA THR A 75 -11.42 -4.23 -3.00
C THR A 75 -10.35 -5.30 -2.97
N GLU A 76 -10.57 -6.38 -2.23
CA GLU A 76 -9.74 -7.58 -2.30
C GLU A 76 -9.89 -8.25 -3.68
N CYS A 77 -8.81 -8.34 -4.46
CA CYS A 77 -8.86 -8.81 -5.85
C CYS A 77 -7.98 -10.03 -6.17
N HIS A 78 -7.03 -10.39 -5.28
CA HIS A 78 -6.07 -11.46 -5.52
C HIS A 78 -5.83 -12.32 -4.28
N VAL A 79 -5.46 -13.59 -4.48
CA VAL A 79 -5.03 -14.53 -3.43
C VAL A 79 -3.54 -14.82 -3.63
N ILE A 80 -2.75 -14.66 -2.56
CA ILE A 80 -1.32 -15.01 -2.56
C ILE A 80 -1.18 -16.47 -2.12
N MET A 81 -0.54 -17.29 -2.96
CA MET A 81 -0.22 -18.70 -2.65
C MET A 81 1.25 -18.82 -2.24
N GLN A 82 1.54 -19.64 -1.23
CA GLN A 82 2.89 -19.93 -0.76
C GLN A 82 3.07 -21.44 -0.64
N LYS A 83 4.30 -21.92 -0.89
CA LYS A 83 4.70 -23.32 -0.70
C LYS A 83 5.91 -23.35 0.24
N GLU A 84 5.81 -24.12 1.30
CA GLU A 84 6.95 -24.47 2.16
C GLU A 84 7.85 -25.46 1.39
N LEU A 85 9.17 -25.23 1.43
CA LEU A 85 10.16 -26.02 0.68
C LEU A 85 10.79 -27.09 1.57
#